data_AF-A0A0R3RHM4-F1
#
_entry.id   AF-A0A0R3RHM4-F1
#
_cell.length_a   1.000
_cell.length_b   1.000
_cell.length_c   1.000
_cell.angle_alpha   90.00
_cell.angle_beta   90.00
_cell.angle_gamma   90.00
#
_symmetry.space_group_name_H-M   'P 1'
#
loop_
_entity.id
_entity.type
_entity.pdbx_description
1 polymer ?
#
loop_
_entity_poly.entity_id
_entity_poly.type
_entity_poly.pdbx_seq_one_letter_code
_entity_poly.pdbx_strand_id
1 'polypeptide(L)'
;MIVHFRQFVFFVLSTICNSDQQLTNFVRTERAALVYQSHSVPPQSFLFVNDSVPMPKEAVRPFERLLRDGTTTIDVAVALWIPGAGIPAIWGRAWEENGEVQAIFIFGNTVKILKRGFRLLIYKGSPDTNGFKFTWMRVKDVDHGTVLFSGANMHTPAVFSEDGQYEYLGDADWPKRRMEFVKYGSDEPHTVGNYGGQLYFDEDVYVLTKQRCNCRC
;
A
#
# COMPACT_ATOMS: atom_id res chain seq x y z
N MET A 1 -63.27 19.26 57.61
CA MET A 1 -63.66 18.15 56.72
C MET A 1 -63.26 18.56 55.31
N ILE A 2 -62.06 18.17 54.87
CA ILE A 2 -61.44 18.62 53.61
C ILE A 2 -61.13 17.37 52.78
N VAL A 3 -61.59 17.38 51.53
CA VAL A 3 -61.51 16.28 50.57
C VAL A 3 -60.32 16.51 49.63
N HIS A 4 -59.59 15.42 49.36
CA HIS A 4 -58.46 15.29 48.42
C HIS A 4 -58.87 15.40 46.93
N PHE A 5 -57.96 15.93 46.08
CA PHE A 5 -57.45 15.35 44.78
C PHE A 5 -56.58 16.41 44.04
N ARG A 6 -55.25 16.24 43.83
CA ARG A 6 -54.54 15.70 42.63
C ARG A 6 -55.02 16.29 41.29
N GLN A 7 -54.24 16.67 40.26
CA GLN A 7 -52.84 16.60 39.81
C GLN A 7 -52.82 17.45 38.50
N PHE A 8 -51.79 18.19 38.07
CA PHE A 8 -50.82 17.75 37.04
C PHE A 8 -49.88 18.92 36.70
N VAL A 9 -48.57 18.69 36.84
CA VAL A 9 -47.51 19.56 36.36
C VAL A 9 -47.09 19.07 34.98
N PHE A 10 -47.09 19.95 33.98
CA PHE A 10 -46.50 19.71 32.67
C PHE A 10 -44.98 19.81 32.77
N PHE A 11 -44.28 18.70 32.59
CA PHE A 11 -42.87 18.68 32.18
C PHE A 11 -42.80 18.02 30.80
N VAL A 12 -42.63 18.82 29.75
CA VAL A 12 -42.21 18.32 28.44
C VAL A 12 -40.69 18.45 28.39
N LEU A 13 -40.00 17.33 28.58
CA LEU A 13 -38.56 17.20 28.38
C LEU A 13 -38.25 17.19 26.88
N SER A 14 -37.47 18.17 26.44
CA SER A 14 -36.82 18.22 25.14
C SER A 14 -35.85 17.04 24.98
N THR A 15 -36.23 16.05 24.19
CA THR A 15 -35.33 14.98 23.71
C THR A 15 -35.31 14.98 22.18
N ILE A 16 -34.63 15.97 21.62
CA ILE A 16 -34.25 15.98 20.20
C ILE A 16 -32.81 16.49 20.13
N CYS A 17 -31.83 15.60 20.26
CA CYS A 17 -30.42 15.86 19.85
C CYS A 17 -29.48 14.62 20.01
N ASN A 18 -29.96 13.39 19.85
CA ASN A 18 -29.08 12.20 20.01
C ASN A 18 -28.97 11.32 18.75
N SER A 19 -29.90 11.43 17.79
CA SER A 19 -29.88 10.65 16.55
C SER A 19 -28.81 11.15 15.56
N ASP A 20 -28.64 12.45 15.42
CA ASP A 20 -27.74 13.05 14.41
C ASP A 20 -26.26 12.84 14.76
N GLN A 21 -25.92 12.85 16.04
CA GLN A 21 -24.56 12.52 16.50
C GLN A 21 -24.25 11.04 16.28
N GLN A 22 -25.20 10.13 16.50
CA GLN A 22 -25.00 8.71 16.23
C GLN A 22 -24.84 8.43 14.73
N LEU A 23 -25.64 9.06 13.88
CA LEU A 23 -25.56 8.90 12.42
C LEU A 23 -24.25 9.47 11.85
N THR A 24 -23.85 10.66 12.29
CA THR A 24 -22.57 11.25 11.86
C THR A 24 -21.37 10.45 12.36
N ASN A 25 -21.42 9.93 13.60
CA ASN A 25 -20.37 9.05 14.12
C ASN A 25 -20.33 7.70 13.39
N PHE A 26 -21.49 7.12 13.05
CA PHE A 26 -21.59 5.90 12.25
C PHE A 26 -21.01 6.11 10.85
N VAL A 27 -21.43 7.17 10.14
CA VAL A 27 -20.90 7.53 8.81
C VAL A 27 -19.40 7.83 8.87
N ARG A 28 -18.91 8.50 9.94
CA ARG A 28 -17.48 8.76 10.14
C ARG A 28 -16.70 7.47 10.40
N THR A 29 -17.28 6.55 11.17
CA THR A 29 -16.68 5.24 11.49
C THR A 29 -16.65 4.34 10.25
N GLU A 30 -17.73 4.31 9.47
CA GLU A 30 -17.77 3.59 8.19
C GLU A 30 -16.79 4.18 7.18
N ARG A 31 -16.73 5.51 7.03
CA ARG A 31 -15.75 6.16 6.15
C ARG A 31 -14.32 5.85 6.58
N ALA A 32 -14.01 5.92 7.89
CA ALA A 32 -12.70 5.55 8.39
C ALA A 32 -12.39 4.06 8.11
N ALA A 33 -13.32 3.15 8.37
CA ALA A 33 -13.16 1.73 8.10
C ALA A 33 -13.00 1.43 6.59
N LEU A 34 -13.74 2.13 5.73
CA LEU A 34 -13.66 2.03 4.27
C LEU A 34 -12.32 2.53 3.72
N VAL A 35 -11.76 3.59 4.31
CA VAL A 35 -10.43 4.13 4.00
C VAL A 35 -9.35 3.12 4.43
N TYR A 36 -9.42 2.54 5.63
CA TYR A 36 -8.47 1.49 6.03
C TYR A 36 -8.56 0.21 5.17
N GLN A 37 -9.76 -0.12 4.66
CA GLN A 37 -9.96 -1.24 3.73
C GLN A 37 -9.53 -0.94 2.29
N SER A 38 -9.50 0.33 1.85
CA SER A 38 -9.00 0.68 0.52
C SER A 38 -7.48 0.63 0.45
N HIS A 39 -6.78 0.91 1.55
CA HIS A 39 -5.32 0.92 1.59
C HIS A 39 -4.65 -0.45 1.72
N SER A 40 -5.40 -1.49 2.10
CA SER A 40 -4.84 -2.82 2.32
C SER A 40 -5.33 -3.81 1.28
N VAL A 41 -4.50 -4.79 0.98
CA VAL A 41 -4.86 -5.91 0.11
C VAL A 41 -5.21 -7.13 0.96
N PRO A 42 -6.18 -7.94 0.52
CA PRO A 42 -6.60 -9.09 1.29
C PRO A 42 -5.52 -10.19 1.26
N PRO A 43 -5.43 -11.05 2.29
CA PRO A 43 -4.32 -11.99 2.47
C PRO A 43 -4.02 -12.90 1.28
N GLN A 44 -5.05 -13.29 0.50
CA GLN A 44 -4.91 -14.10 -0.72
C GLN A 44 -4.13 -13.43 -1.85
N SER A 45 -3.91 -12.11 -1.76
CA SER A 45 -3.06 -11.36 -2.69
C SER A 45 -1.58 -11.53 -2.38
N PHE A 46 -1.23 -12.33 -1.37
CA PHE A 46 0.15 -12.65 -1.03
C PHE A 46 0.43 -14.14 -1.19
N LEU A 47 1.50 -14.45 -1.93
CA LEU A 47 2.10 -15.78 -1.93
C LEU A 47 3.28 -15.79 -0.95
N PHE A 48 3.21 -16.62 0.08
CA PHE A 48 4.34 -16.79 1.00
C PHE A 48 5.41 -17.67 0.37
N VAL A 49 6.64 -17.15 0.27
CA VAL A 49 7.79 -17.86 -0.29
C VAL A 49 8.61 -18.43 0.86
N ASN A 50 8.53 -19.74 1.04
CA ASN A 50 9.32 -20.46 2.05
C ASN A 50 10.26 -21.53 1.47
N ASP A 51 9.98 -21.94 0.23
CA ASP A 51 10.71 -22.94 -0.52
C ASP A 51 11.13 -22.34 -1.87
N SER A 52 12.05 -23.02 -2.56
CA SER A 52 12.47 -22.67 -3.92
C SER A 52 11.30 -22.81 -4.88
N VAL A 53 10.74 -21.68 -5.31
CA VAL A 53 9.65 -21.60 -6.29
C VAL A 53 10.02 -20.63 -7.41
N PRO A 54 9.59 -20.88 -8.66
CA PRO A 54 9.77 -19.92 -9.75
C PRO A 54 8.83 -18.72 -9.58
N MET A 55 9.09 -17.63 -10.30
CA MET A 55 8.26 -16.43 -10.27
C MET A 55 6.87 -16.73 -10.84
N PRO A 56 5.78 -16.56 -10.06
CA PRO A 56 4.45 -16.81 -10.57
C PRO A 56 4.09 -15.80 -11.67
N LYS A 57 3.28 -16.23 -12.63
CA LYS A 57 2.78 -15.35 -13.70
C LYS A 57 1.96 -14.21 -13.14
N GLU A 58 1.27 -14.46 -12.05
CA GLU A 58 0.41 -13.51 -11.35
C GLU A 58 1.18 -12.54 -10.45
N ALA A 59 2.51 -12.63 -10.37
CA ALA A 59 3.33 -11.69 -9.62
C ALA A 59 3.09 -10.25 -10.14
N VAL A 60 2.81 -9.34 -9.21
CA VAL A 60 2.54 -7.93 -9.56
C VAL A 60 3.85 -7.26 -9.97
N ARG A 61 3.97 -7.01 -11.27
CA ARG A 61 5.10 -6.29 -11.88
C ARG A 61 4.78 -4.79 -11.99
N PRO A 62 5.74 -3.91 -11.72
CA PRO A 62 5.66 -2.50 -12.05
C PRO A 62 5.16 -2.24 -13.47
N PHE A 63 4.15 -1.39 -13.61
CA PHE A 63 3.58 -1.00 -14.91
C PHE A 63 3.17 -2.16 -15.82
N GLU A 64 2.98 -3.37 -15.26
CA GLU A 64 2.71 -4.61 -16.00
C GLU A 64 3.78 -4.96 -17.06
N ARG A 65 5.03 -4.50 -16.86
CA ARG A 65 6.15 -4.75 -17.77
C ARG A 65 7.48 -4.89 -17.01
N LEU A 66 8.52 -5.25 -17.76
CA LEU A 66 9.90 -5.17 -17.29
C LEU A 66 10.29 -3.70 -17.03
N LEU A 67 11.07 -3.47 -15.98
CA LEU A 67 11.59 -2.14 -15.65
C LEU A 67 12.82 -1.83 -16.49
N ARG A 68 13.02 -0.54 -16.81
CA ARG A 68 14.16 -0.06 -17.59
C ARG A 68 15.40 0.05 -16.72
N ASP A 69 16.53 -0.37 -17.28
CA ASP A 69 17.86 -0.21 -16.68
C ASP A 69 18.82 0.31 -17.76
N GLY A 70 18.58 1.54 -18.22
CA GLY A 70 19.27 2.14 -19.35
C GLY A 70 18.88 1.46 -20.67
N THR A 71 19.78 0.65 -21.21
CA THR A 71 19.56 -0.06 -22.49
C THR A 71 19.00 -1.47 -22.30
N THR A 72 18.95 -1.97 -21.06
CA THR A 72 18.44 -3.29 -20.71
C THR A 72 17.11 -3.16 -19.97
N THR A 73 16.49 -4.31 -19.72
CA THR A 73 15.26 -4.39 -18.93
C THR A 73 15.39 -5.50 -17.89
N ILE A 74 14.79 -5.30 -16.72
CA ILE A 74 14.87 -6.23 -15.58
C ILE A 74 13.47 -6.71 -15.21
N ASP A 75 13.30 -8.03 -15.02
CA ASP A 75 12.06 -8.62 -14.50
C ASP A 75 12.05 -8.58 -12.97
N VAL A 76 11.17 -7.77 -12.40
CA VAL A 76 10.99 -7.66 -10.95
C VAL A 76 9.52 -7.59 -10.56
N ALA A 77 9.22 -8.16 -9.40
CA ALA A 77 7.89 -8.14 -8.81
C ALA A 77 7.90 -7.51 -7.41
N VAL A 78 6.73 -7.02 -6.98
CA VAL A 78 6.53 -6.44 -5.65
C VAL A 78 6.62 -7.53 -4.58
N ALA A 79 7.47 -7.29 -3.57
CA ALA A 79 7.64 -8.17 -2.44
C ALA A 79 7.41 -7.44 -1.11
N LEU A 80 7.03 -8.19 -0.08
CA LEU A 80 6.79 -7.69 1.27
C LEU A 80 7.47 -8.60 2.30
N TRP A 81 8.23 -8.02 3.21
CA TRP A 81 8.89 -8.72 4.30
C TRP A 81 8.46 -8.17 5.66
N ILE A 82 8.31 -9.08 6.63
CA ILE A 82 8.01 -8.75 8.02
C ILE A 82 9.14 -9.36 8.86
N PRO A 83 10.14 -8.56 9.28
CA PRO A 83 11.36 -9.08 9.91
C PRO A 83 11.12 -9.77 11.25
N GLY A 84 10.07 -9.40 11.98
CA GLY A 84 9.78 -9.97 13.30
C GLY A 84 8.63 -9.24 14.00
N ALA A 85 8.32 -9.70 15.21
CA ALA A 85 7.26 -9.12 16.03
C ALA A 85 7.55 -7.64 16.36
N GLY A 86 6.55 -6.78 16.17
CA GLY A 86 6.66 -5.34 16.43
C GLY A 86 7.44 -4.55 15.38
N ILE A 87 7.99 -5.20 14.34
CA ILE A 87 8.66 -4.52 13.23
C ILE A 87 7.65 -4.32 12.09
N PRO A 88 7.45 -3.10 11.59
CA PRO A 88 6.55 -2.84 10.48
C PRO A 88 6.95 -3.62 9.22
N ALA A 89 5.98 -3.87 8.35
CA ALA A 89 6.24 -4.55 7.08
C ALA A 89 6.95 -3.60 6.10
N ILE A 90 7.91 -4.17 5.37
CA ILE A 90 8.86 -3.47 4.50
C ILE A 90 8.61 -3.95 3.08
N TRP A 91 8.38 -3.02 2.15
CA TRP A 91 8.28 -3.35 0.73
C TRP A 91 9.67 -3.55 0.13
N GLY A 92 9.70 -4.26 -0.98
CA GLY A 92 10.93 -4.51 -1.72
C GLY A 92 10.62 -5.08 -3.08
N ARG A 93 11.65 -5.62 -3.71
CA ARG A 93 11.51 -6.30 -5.00
C ARG A 93 11.94 -7.75 -4.89
N ALA A 94 11.36 -8.57 -5.74
CA ALA A 94 11.78 -9.93 -5.99
C ALA A 94 12.14 -10.13 -7.46
N TRP A 95 13.06 -11.04 -7.72
CA TRP A 95 13.45 -11.47 -9.06
C TRP A 95 13.68 -12.98 -9.05
N GLU A 96 13.60 -13.58 -10.23
CA GLU A 96 13.96 -14.98 -10.42
C GLU A 96 15.43 -15.10 -10.83
N GLU A 97 16.16 -15.99 -10.17
CA GLU A 97 17.51 -16.37 -10.56
C GLU A 97 17.61 -17.89 -10.47
N ASN A 98 18.04 -18.53 -11.57
CA ASN A 98 18.17 -19.99 -11.67
C ASN A 98 16.88 -20.77 -11.31
N GLY A 99 15.70 -20.24 -11.65
CA GLY A 99 14.41 -20.88 -11.36
C GLY A 99 13.91 -20.68 -9.93
N GLU A 100 14.63 -19.90 -9.11
CA GLU A 100 14.27 -19.60 -7.73
C GLU A 100 14.00 -18.12 -7.54
N VAL A 101 12.90 -17.78 -6.89
CA VAL A 101 12.64 -16.39 -6.50
C VAL A 101 13.43 -16.03 -5.25
N GLN A 102 14.11 -14.90 -5.33
CA GLN A 102 14.69 -14.23 -4.17
C GLN A 102 14.25 -12.77 -4.14
N ALA A 103 14.37 -12.15 -2.97
CA ALA A 103 13.92 -10.78 -2.75
C ALA A 103 14.96 -9.97 -2.00
N ILE A 104 14.89 -8.66 -2.20
CA ILE A 104 15.79 -7.68 -1.60
C ILE A 104 14.96 -6.59 -0.89
N PHE A 105 15.38 -6.29 0.33
CA PHE A 105 14.74 -5.31 1.22
C PHE A 105 15.81 -4.42 1.84
N ILE A 106 15.44 -3.20 2.23
CA ILE A 106 16.30 -2.31 2.99
C ILE A 106 15.75 -2.25 4.42
N PHE A 107 16.58 -2.59 5.40
CA PHE A 107 16.21 -2.52 6.81
C PHE A 107 17.34 -1.94 7.63
N GLY A 108 17.07 -0.80 8.29
CA GLY A 108 18.07 -0.10 9.10
C GLY A 108 19.31 0.29 8.29
N ASN A 109 19.12 0.84 7.08
CA ASN A 109 20.18 1.21 6.16
C ASN A 109 21.07 0.04 5.70
N THR A 110 20.58 -1.20 5.82
CA THR A 110 21.29 -2.40 5.38
C THR A 110 20.44 -3.14 4.35
N VAL A 111 21.08 -3.56 3.27
CA VAL A 111 20.47 -4.42 2.26
C VAL A 111 20.34 -5.85 2.79
N LYS A 112 19.15 -6.43 2.66
CA LYS A 112 18.81 -7.80 3.06
C LYS A 112 18.30 -8.58 1.86
N ILE A 113 19.06 -9.59 1.43
CA ILE A 113 18.66 -10.52 0.39
C ILE A 113 18.10 -11.79 1.05
N LEU A 114 16.89 -12.17 0.68
CA LEU A 114 16.17 -13.31 1.24
C LEU A 114 15.76 -14.28 0.13
N LYS A 115 16.05 -15.57 0.34
CA LYS A 115 15.55 -16.66 -0.52
C LYS A 115 14.26 -17.30 -0.01
N ARG A 116 13.84 -16.94 1.22
CA ARG A 116 12.64 -17.47 1.91
C ARG A 116 12.20 -16.52 3.01
N GLY A 117 10.99 -16.72 3.52
CA GLY A 117 10.43 -15.94 4.63
C GLY A 117 9.87 -14.58 4.23
N PHE A 118 9.56 -14.38 2.95
CA PHE A 118 8.93 -13.16 2.43
C PHE A 118 7.64 -13.48 1.67
N ARG A 119 6.90 -12.45 1.28
CA ARG A 119 5.65 -12.56 0.53
C ARG A 119 5.80 -11.88 -0.82
N LEU A 120 5.35 -12.53 -1.88
CA LEU A 120 5.15 -11.91 -3.19
C LEU A 120 3.74 -11.35 -3.27
N LEU A 121 3.60 -10.11 -3.75
CA LEU A 121 2.29 -9.59 -4.12
C LEU A 121 1.87 -10.25 -5.44
N ILE A 122 0.70 -10.88 -5.42
CA ILE A 122 0.11 -11.56 -6.56
C ILE A 122 -1.28 -11.01 -6.85
N TYR A 123 -1.66 -11.03 -8.12
CA TYR A 123 -2.99 -10.66 -8.57
C TYR A 123 -3.60 -11.79 -9.38
N LYS A 124 -4.36 -12.65 -8.69
CA LYS A 124 -5.08 -13.77 -9.30
C LYS A 124 -6.48 -13.32 -9.70
N GLY A 125 -6.93 -13.70 -10.89
CA GLY A 125 -8.27 -13.36 -11.41
C GLY A 125 -8.28 -12.05 -12.19
N SER A 126 -9.42 -11.37 -12.20
CA SER A 126 -9.65 -10.12 -12.92
C SER A 126 -10.17 -9.01 -11.99
N PRO A 127 -10.17 -7.75 -12.46
CA PRO A 127 -10.79 -6.65 -11.73
C PRO A 127 -12.24 -6.91 -11.33
N ASP A 128 -13.00 -7.61 -12.19
CA ASP A 128 -14.40 -7.96 -11.92
C ASP A 128 -14.53 -9.00 -10.80
N THR A 129 -13.67 -10.02 -10.79
CA THR A 129 -13.73 -11.06 -9.75
C THR A 129 -13.21 -10.56 -8.40
N ASN A 130 -12.24 -9.64 -8.42
CA ASN A 130 -11.61 -9.11 -7.22
C ASN A 130 -12.31 -7.86 -6.67
N GLY A 131 -13.11 -7.16 -7.49
CA GLY A 131 -13.73 -5.89 -7.16
C GLY A 131 -12.74 -4.72 -7.08
N PHE A 132 -11.49 -4.93 -7.48
CA PHE A 132 -10.44 -3.92 -7.53
C PHE A 132 -9.35 -4.31 -8.54
N LYS A 133 -8.60 -3.32 -9.01
CA LYS A 133 -7.35 -3.51 -9.77
C LYS A 133 -6.19 -2.80 -9.12
N PHE A 134 -4.98 -3.28 -9.41
CA PHE A 134 -3.77 -2.53 -9.12
C PHE A 134 -3.47 -1.54 -10.23
N THR A 135 -2.97 -0.36 -9.87
CA THR A 135 -2.53 0.63 -10.85
C THR A 135 -1.35 1.41 -10.28
N TRP A 136 -0.32 1.61 -11.09
CA TRP A 136 0.81 2.46 -10.73
C TRP A 136 0.49 3.90 -11.12
N MET A 137 0.54 4.79 -10.13
CA MET A 137 0.26 6.22 -10.34
C MET A 137 1.42 7.04 -9.83
N ARG A 138 1.76 8.10 -10.56
CA ARG A 138 2.74 9.07 -10.09
C ARG A 138 2.23 9.75 -8.83
N VAL A 139 3.11 10.00 -7.88
CA VAL A 139 2.75 10.54 -6.57
C VAL A 139 1.97 11.86 -6.67
N LYS A 140 2.35 12.78 -7.56
CA LYS A 140 1.61 14.05 -7.73
C LYS A 140 0.17 13.90 -8.24
N ASP A 141 -0.14 12.79 -8.92
CA ASP A 141 -1.43 12.55 -9.59
C ASP A 141 -2.32 11.58 -8.80
N VAL A 142 -1.82 11.01 -7.70
CA VAL A 142 -2.49 9.92 -7.00
C VAL A 142 -3.60 10.42 -6.07
N ASP A 143 -4.76 9.74 -6.13
CA ASP A 143 -5.73 9.86 -5.05
C ASP A 143 -5.19 9.11 -3.83
N HIS A 144 -4.86 9.87 -2.79
CA HIS A 144 -4.34 9.36 -1.53
C HIS A 144 -5.19 8.21 -0.97
N GLY A 145 -6.52 8.24 -1.15
CA GLY A 145 -7.46 7.21 -0.70
C GLY A 145 -7.26 5.83 -1.32
N THR A 146 -6.49 5.75 -2.41
CA THR A 146 -6.26 4.53 -3.19
C THR A 146 -4.87 3.92 -3.00
N VAL A 147 -3.93 4.61 -2.35
CA VAL A 147 -2.55 4.14 -2.18
C VAL A 147 -2.53 2.87 -1.32
N LEU A 148 -1.77 1.87 -1.77
CA LEU A 148 -1.54 0.63 -1.03
C LEU A 148 -0.51 0.85 0.07
N PHE A 149 -0.90 0.65 1.32
CA PHE A 149 -0.01 0.77 2.49
C PHE A 149 0.24 -0.58 3.17
N SER A 150 1.41 -0.71 3.80
CA SER A 150 1.78 -1.85 4.67
C SER A 150 1.17 -1.78 6.08
N GLY A 151 0.22 -0.87 6.31
CA GLY A 151 -0.49 -0.69 7.57
C GLY A 151 -0.19 0.67 8.20
N ALA A 152 -0.02 0.71 9.53
CA ALA A 152 0.09 1.95 10.30
C ALA A 152 1.38 2.74 10.05
N ASN A 153 2.46 2.10 9.56
CA ASN A 153 3.67 2.81 9.15
C ASN A 153 3.47 3.58 7.82
N MET A 154 2.41 3.28 7.07
CA MET A 154 2.09 3.93 5.79
C MET A 154 3.22 3.83 4.75
N HIS A 155 4.01 2.75 4.77
CA HIS A 155 4.94 2.51 3.68
C HIS A 155 4.21 1.92 2.48
N THR A 156 4.67 2.23 1.28
CA THR A 156 4.04 1.80 0.02
C THR A 156 5.10 1.30 -0.97
N PRO A 157 4.82 0.26 -1.78
CA PRO A 157 5.75 -0.14 -2.81
C PRO A 157 5.80 0.95 -3.88
N ALA A 158 7.01 1.34 -4.26
CA ALA A 158 7.24 2.51 -5.09
C ALA A 158 8.29 2.25 -6.16
N VAL A 159 8.15 2.94 -7.30
CA VAL A 159 9.10 2.89 -8.41
C VAL A 159 9.58 4.30 -8.67
N PHE A 160 10.88 4.52 -8.57
CA PHE A 160 11.53 5.77 -8.95
C PHE A 160 11.94 5.70 -10.42
N SER A 161 11.52 6.67 -11.23
CA SER A 161 11.92 6.80 -12.64
C SER A 161 12.96 7.91 -12.80
N GLU A 162 14.22 7.52 -13.00
CA GLU A 162 15.35 8.44 -13.18
C GLU A 162 15.53 8.71 -14.68
N ASP A 163 15.27 9.96 -15.07
CA ASP A 163 15.38 10.49 -16.45
C ASP A 163 14.61 9.70 -17.53
N GLY A 164 13.64 8.86 -17.11
CA GLY A 164 12.92 7.94 -17.98
C GLY A 164 13.76 6.80 -18.56
N GLN A 165 15.03 6.70 -18.18
CA GLN A 165 15.98 5.67 -18.63
C GLN A 165 16.15 4.55 -17.60
N TYR A 166 16.07 4.87 -16.31
CA TYR A 166 16.22 3.90 -15.24
C TYR A 166 14.99 3.88 -14.34
N GLU A 167 14.61 2.70 -13.88
CA GLU A 167 13.44 2.51 -13.03
C GLU A 167 13.79 1.55 -11.90
N TYR A 168 13.60 1.99 -10.66
CA TYR A 168 14.00 1.18 -9.50
C TYR A 168 12.80 0.95 -8.58
N LEU A 169 12.46 -0.33 -8.36
CA LEU A 169 11.43 -0.74 -7.38
C LEU A 169 12.03 -0.80 -5.96
N GLY A 170 11.32 -0.21 -5.00
CA GLY A 170 11.71 -0.13 -3.60
C GLY A 170 10.54 0.19 -2.66
N ASP A 171 10.87 0.80 -1.54
CA ASP A 171 9.97 1.07 -0.41
C ASP A 171 9.88 2.58 -0.15
N ALA A 172 8.66 3.12 -0.13
CA ALA A 172 8.43 4.54 0.14
C ALA A 172 7.79 4.77 1.51
N ASP A 173 8.44 5.60 2.32
CA ASP A 173 7.89 6.23 3.51
C ASP A 173 7.01 7.42 3.07
N TRP A 174 5.71 7.15 2.94
CA TRP A 174 4.73 8.12 2.42
C TRP A 174 4.66 9.41 3.24
N PRO A 175 4.58 9.37 4.59
CA PRO A 175 4.62 10.58 5.42
C PRO A 175 5.88 11.42 5.22
N LYS A 176 7.06 10.78 5.08
CA LYS A 176 8.33 11.50 4.90
C LYS A 176 8.62 11.91 3.46
N ARG A 177 7.77 11.52 2.49
CA ARG A 177 7.99 11.77 1.05
C ARG A 177 9.37 11.33 0.61
N ARG A 178 9.72 10.11 0.98
CA ARG A 178 11.04 9.52 0.75
C ARG A 178 10.92 8.06 0.35
N MET A 179 11.73 7.64 -0.61
CA MET A 179 11.79 6.27 -1.10
C MET A 179 13.21 5.75 -1.02
N GLU A 180 13.35 4.50 -0.57
CA GLU A 180 14.61 3.77 -0.53
C GLU A 180 14.57 2.64 -1.58
N PHE A 181 15.67 2.47 -2.31
CA PHE A 181 15.81 1.45 -3.36
C PHE A 181 17.27 1.01 -3.49
N VAL A 182 17.50 -0.11 -4.18
CA VAL A 182 18.86 -0.59 -4.49
C VAL A 182 19.02 -0.58 -6.01
N LYS A 183 20.12 -0.08 -6.57
CA LYS A 183 20.34 -0.17 -8.03
C LYS A 183 20.51 -1.64 -8.46
N TYR A 184 20.20 -1.97 -9.71
CA TYR A 184 20.38 -3.34 -10.19
C TYR A 184 21.89 -3.68 -10.25
N GLY A 185 22.27 -4.84 -9.70
CA GLY A 185 23.67 -5.24 -9.59
C GLY A 185 24.48 -4.56 -8.47
N SER A 186 23.84 -3.76 -7.61
CA SER A 186 24.46 -3.13 -6.43
C SER A 186 23.92 -3.74 -5.13
N ASP A 187 24.66 -3.55 -4.04
CA ASP A 187 24.30 -3.87 -2.66
C ASP A 187 24.19 -2.62 -1.76
N GLU A 188 24.18 -1.42 -2.37
CA GLU A 188 24.08 -0.15 -1.65
C GLU A 188 22.63 0.38 -1.65
N PRO A 189 22.10 0.79 -0.49
CA PRO A 189 20.82 1.47 -0.43
C PRO A 189 20.96 2.91 -0.93
N HIS A 190 20.05 3.30 -1.82
CA HIS A 190 19.88 4.66 -2.30
C HIS A 190 18.57 5.23 -1.78
N THR A 191 18.49 6.56 -1.75
CA THR A 191 17.31 7.27 -1.30
C THR A 191 16.98 8.40 -2.27
N VAL A 192 15.69 8.54 -2.59
CA VAL A 192 15.14 9.70 -3.29
C VAL A 192 14.05 10.34 -2.43
N GLY A 193 13.92 11.65 -2.48
CA GLY A 193 13.00 12.40 -1.64
C GLY A 193 12.82 13.82 -2.14
N ASN A 194 11.97 14.56 -1.45
CA ASN A 194 11.84 16.00 -1.66
C ASN A 194 12.91 16.75 -0.87
N TYR A 195 13.72 17.57 -1.55
CA TYR A 195 14.81 18.33 -0.94
C TYR A 195 14.78 19.78 -1.43
N GLY A 196 14.45 20.71 -0.54
CA GLY A 196 14.38 22.13 -0.87
C GLY A 196 13.36 22.40 -1.99
N GLY A 197 13.82 22.93 -3.12
CA GLY A 197 12.99 23.19 -4.30
C GLY A 197 12.84 22.01 -5.26
N GLN A 198 13.52 20.88 -5.03
CA GLN A 198 13.43 19.69 -5.88
C GLN A 198 12.45 18.69 -5.28
N LEU A 199 11.43 18.33 -6.07
CA LEU A 199 10.31 17.48 -5.65
C LEU A 199 10.35 16.09 -6.31
N TYR A 200 11.52 15.43 -6.29
CA TYR A 200 11.70 14.14 -6.97
C TYR A 200 10.69 13.08 -6.50
N PHE A 201 10.32 13.07 -5.22
CA PHE A 201 9.34 12.11 -4.73
C PHE A 201 7.95 12.36 -5.33
N ASP A 202 7.53 13.61 -5.50
CA ASP A 202 6.21 13.89 -6.06
C ASP A 202 6.19 13.76 -7.60
N GLU A 203 7.28 14.15 -8.25
CA GLU A 203 7.37 14.24 -9.72
C GLU A 203 7.79 12.94 -10.42
N ASP A 204 8.64 12.13 -9.79
CA ASP A 204 9.34 11.03 -10.47
C ASP A 204 9.12 9.65 -9.80
N VAL A 205 8.45 9.62 -8.64
CA VAL A 205 8.06 8.36 -7.98
C VAL A 205 6.63 7.98 -8.36
N TYR A 206 6.44 6.68 -8.61
CA TYR A 206 5.16 6.04 -8.82
C TYR A 206 4.87 5.11 -7.65
N VAL A 207 3.65 5.14 -7.13
CA VAL A 207 3.20 4.28 -6.04
C VAL A 207 2.11 3.33 -6.52
N LEU A 208 2.00 2.18 -5.88
CA LEU A 208 0.95 1.21 -6.19
C LEU A 208 -0.36 1.62 -5.53
N THR A 209 -1.43 1.63 -6.32
CA THR A 209 -2.79 1.91 -5.86
C THR A 209 -3.69 0.69 -6.01
N LYS A 210 -4.67 0.58 -5.10
CA LYS A 210 -5.80 -0.34 -5.17
C LYS A 210 -7.05 0.46 -5.53
N GLN A 211 -7.42 0.42 -6.80
CA GLN A 211 -8.59 1.13 -7.29
C GLN A 211 -9.80 0.19 -7.27
N ARG A 212 -10.88 0.59 -6.60
CA ARG A 212 -12.14 -0.17 -6.62
C ARG A 212 -12.76 -0.11 -8.00
N CYS A 213 -13.28 -1.25 -8.44
CA CYS A 213 -14.08 -1.33 -9.66
C CYS A 213 -15.55 -1.16 -9.26
N ASN A 214 -16.15 -0.01 -9.56
CA ASN A 214 -17.60 0.11 -9.52
C ASN A 214 -18.15 -0.65 -10.72
N CYS A 215 -19.10 -1.58 -10.48
CA CYS A 215 -19.54 -2.60 -11.43
C CYS A 215 -19.68 -2.11 -12.89
N ARG A 216 -19.07 -2.89 -13.79
CA ARG A 216 -18.78 -2.68 -15.23
C ARG A 216 -17.58 -1.78 -15.51
N CYS A 217 -16.39 -2.38 -15.37
CA CYS A 217 -15.20 -1.95 -16.11
C CYS A 217 -15.35 -2.21 -17.61
#